data_AF-Q5C2G2-F1
#
_entry.id   AF-Q5C2G2-F1
#
_cell.length_a   1.000
_cell.length_b   1.000
_cell.length_c   1.000
_cell.angle_alpha   90.00
_cell.angle_beta   90.00
_cell.angle_gamma   90.00
#
_symmetry.space_group_name_H-M   'P 1'
#
loop_
_entity.id
_entity.type
_entity.pdbx_description
1 polymer ?
#
loop_
_entity_poly.entity_id
_entity_poly.type
_entity_poly.pdbx_seq_one_letter_code
_entity_poly.pdbx_strand_id
1 'polypeptide(L)'
;MELFNGKYSIQRTLSSDHSSISDDYNNKFLNHDEFRQYGTKMIHYVADYLENIEKRKVFPDIHPGYLTKLIPKEAPNESESWEEIMNDVENLIMPGVTHWQHPHFHAYFPCGCSYSSICADILADGISSIGFTWVSNPACTELEVIMIDWMAKIIGLPEHFLFGENSGGVIQGSCSESTLVALLAARNKAIKQYQSAHPNTTTYEALS
;
A
#
# COMPACT_ATOMS: atom_id res chain seq x y z
N MET A 1 26.98 -31.37 -21.73
CA MET A 1 27.95 -30.52 -21.01
C MET A 1 27.58 -30.61 -19.55
N GLU A 2 28.02 -31.69 -18.92
CA GLU A 2 27.78 -32.06 -17.52
C GLU A 2 28.72 -31.27 -16.62
N LEU A 3 28.20 -30.47 -15.68
CA LEU A 3 29.03 -29.86 -14.64
C LEU A 3 28.21 -29.60 -13.37
N PHE A 4 27.68 -30.64 -12.72
CA PHE A 4 27.36 -30.59 -11.28
C PHE A 4 27.38 -32.01 -10.68
N ASN A 5 28.57 -32.53 -10.40
CA ASN A 5 28.77 -33.68 -9.53
C ASN A 5 30.00 -33.39 -8.64
N GLY A 6 29.75 -32.90 -7.44
CA GLY A 6 30.77 -32.60 -6.45
C GLY A 6 30.21 -32.74 -5.04
N LYS A 7 30.15 -33.99 -4.55
CA LYS A 7 29.89 -34.31 -3.14
C LYS A 7 31.09 -33.83 -2.31
N TYR A 8 30.88 -32.87 -1.42
CA TYR A 8 31.76 -32.65 -0.27
C TYR A 8 30.92 -32.71 1.01
N SER A 9 31.04 -33.85 1.68
CA SER A 9 30.59 -34.12 3.03
C SER A 9 31.56 -33.50 4.04
N ILE A 10 31.09 -32.54 4.83
CA ILE A 10 31.75 -32.15 6.10
C ILE A 10 30.71 -32.32 7.20
N GLN A 11 30.76 -33.48 7.86
CA GLN A 11 30.15 -33.67 9.17
C GLN A 11 30.95 -32.82 10.18
N ARG A 12 30.39 -31.69 10.63
CA ARG A 12 30.76 -31.06 11.88
C ARG A 12 29.64 -31.27 12.88
N THR A 13 29.97 -32.11 13.85
CA THR A 13 29.43 -32.27 15.21
C THR A 13 28.34 -31.26 15.60
N LEU A 14 27.10 -31.75 15.65
CA LEU A 14 26.00 -31.11 16.36
C LEU A 14 26.20 -31.35 17.87
N SER A 15 26.34 -30.28 18.64
CA SER A 15 25.97 -30.29 20.06
C SER A 15 25.47 -28.91 20.48
N SER A 16 24.22 -28.95 20.95
CA SER A 16 23.53 -28.08 21.92
C SER A 16 23.26 -26.60 21.59
N ASP A 17 21.95 -26.29 21.64
CA ASP A 17 21.31 -25.00 21.91
C ASP A 17 21.00 -24.07 20.72
N HIS A 18 20.00 -24.48 19.92
CA HIS A 18 19.27 -23.59 19.00
C HIS A 18 17.92 -23.10 19.57
N SER A 19 17.54 -23.47 20.78
CA SER A 19 16.22 -23.12 21.36
C SER A 19 16.16 -21.77 22.07
N SER A 20 17.28 -21.06 22.27
CA SER A 20 17.27 -19.81 23.08
C SER A 20 17.12 -18.54 22.25
N ILE A 21 17.35 -18.58 20.93
CA ILE A 21 17.28 -17.39 20.07
C ILE A 21 15.88 -17.24 19.44
N SER A 22 15.18 -18.33 19.13
CA SER A 22 13.82 -18.27 18.56
C SER A 22 12.78 -17.75 19.55
N ASP A 23 12.93 -18.11 20.83
CA ASP A 23 11.92 -17.87 21.84
C ASP A 23 11.89 -16.40 22.29
N ASP A 24 13.05 -15.71 22.19
CA ASP A 24 13.20 -14.30 22.59
C ASP A 24 12.68 -13.32 21.52
N TYR A 25 12.63 -13.73 20.25
CA TYR A 25 12.01 -12.95 19.16
C TYR A 25 10.48 -13.09 19.12
N ASN A 26 9.95 -14.25 19.49
CA ASN A 26 8.51 -14.50 19.56
C ASN A 26 7.80 -13.69 20.66
N ASN A 27 8.56 -13.10 21.59
CA ASN A 27 8.00 -12.39 22.74
C ASN A 27 7.94 -10.86 22.59
N LYS A 28 8.38 -10.32 21.44
CA LYS A 28 8.37 -8.86 21.16
C LYS A 28 7.37 -8.41 20.11
N PHE A 29 6.80 -9.34 19.34
CA PHE A 29 5.86 -9.05 18.26
C PHE A 29 4.70 -10.03 18.30
N LEU A 30 3.55 -9.64 17.74
CA LEU A 30 2.41 -10.53 17.58
C LEU A 30 2.82 -11.79 16.83
N ASN A 31 2.65 -12.95 17.46
CA ASN A 31 2.91 -14.23 16.82
C ASN A 31 1.75 -14.65 15.89
N HIS A 32 1.89 -15.77 15.18
CA HIS A 32 0.86 -16.22 14.23
C HIS A 32 -0.52 -16.47 14.84
N ASP A 33 -0.59 -16.99 16.07
CA ASP A 33 -1.88 -17.28 16.72
C ASP A 33 -2.54 -16.01 17.23
N GLU A 34 -1.75 -15.08 17.76
CA GLU A 34 -2.20 -13.74 18.10
C GLU A 34 -2.66 -12.97 16.86
N PHE A 35 -1.94 -13.04 15.74
CA PHE A 35 -2.37 -12.45 14.48
C PHE A 35 -3.70 -13.03 14.00
N ARG A 36 -3.90 -14.35 14.08
CA ARG A 36 -5.20 -14.96 13.76
C ARG A 36 -6.31 -14.44 14.67
N GLN A 37 -6.04 -14.38 15.97
CA GLN A 37 -7.01 -13.92 16.96
C GLN A 37 -7.37 -12.45 16.75
N TYR A 38 -6.40 -11.55 16.78
CA TYR A 38 -6.61 -10.11 16.69
C TYR A 38 -6.99 -9.66 15.27
N GLY A 39 -6.44 -10.31 14.23
CA GLY A 39 -6.86 -10.10 12.85
C GLY A 39 -8.34 -10.45 12.65
N THR A 40 -8.81 -11.57 13.21
CA THR A 40 -10.24 -11.93 13.16
C THR A 40 -11.10 -10.93 13.93
N LYS A 41 -10.66 -10.49 15.13
CA LYS A 41 -11.34 -9.42 15.88
C LYS A 41 -11.42 -8.13 15.06
N MET A 42 -10.37 -7.75 14.34
CA MET A 42 -10.33 -6.56 13.49
C MET A 42 -11.28 -6.67 12.29
N ILE A 43 -11.38 -7.84 11.65
CA ILE A 43 -12.37 -8.09 10.59
C ILE A 43 -13.79 -7.86 11.12
N HIS A 44 -14.13 -8.43 12.28
CA HIS A 44 -15.43 -8.22 12.90
C HIS A 44 -15.67 -6.74 13.20
N TYR A 45 -14.69 -6.08 13.80
CA TYR A 45 -14.75 -4.65 14.09
C TYR A 45 -15.04 -3.79 12.85
N VAL A 46 -14.32 -4.01 11.75
CA VAL A 46 -14.50 -3.26 10.50
C VAL A 46 -15.86 -3.53 9.88
N ALA A 47 -16.31 -4.79 9.88
CA ALA A 47 -17.63 -5.16 9.40
C ALA A 47 -18.74 -4.48 10.21
N ASP A 48 -18.67 -4.57 11.55
CA ASP A 48 -19.63 -3.95 12.45
C ASP A 48 -19.64 -2.42 12.31
N TYR A 49 -18.45 -1.81 12.15
CA TYR A 49 -18.30 -0.36 11.91
C TYR A 49 -18.98 0.07 10.61
N LEU A 50 -18.74 -0.63 9.49
CA LEU A 50 -19.31 -0.28 8.19
C LEU A 50 -20.81 -0.56 8.13
N GLU A 51 -21.29 -1.65 8.74
CA GLU A 51 -22.72 -1.97 8.85
C GLU A 51 -23.47 -0.92 9.68
N ASN A 52 -22.84 -0.39 10.73
CA ASN A 52 -23.47 0.53 11.67
C ASN A 52 -23.00 1.99 11.53
N ILE A 53 -22.35 2.34 10.43
CA ILE A 53 -21.70 3.66 10.26
C ILE A 53 -22.71 4.81 10.35
N GLU A 54 -23.97 4.58 9.97
CA GLU A 54 -25.06 5.56 10.05
C GLU A 54 -25.40 6.03 11.47
N LYS A 55 -24.97 5.27 12.49
CA LYS A 55 -25.16 5.64 13.90
C LYS A 55 -24.12 6.65 14.38
N ARG A 56 -23.06 6.90 13.60
CA ARG A 56 -21.98 7.84 13.95
C ARG A 56 -22.23 9.20 13.30
N LYS A 57 -21.67 10.26 13.91
CA LYS A 57 -21.75 11.61 13.33
C LYS A 57 -20.85 11.70 12.10
N VAL A 58 -21.40 12.06 10.93
CA VAL A 58 -20.65 12.19 9.66
C VAL A 58 -19.35 13.00 9.81
N PHE A 59 -19.45 14.17 10.44
CA PHE A 59 -18.34 15.09 10.68
C PHE A 59 -18.17 15.32 12.19
N PRO A 60 -16.93 15.30 12.71
CA PRO A 60 -16.68 15.40 14.14
C PRO A 60 -16.85 16.83 14.67
N ASP A 61 -17.21 16.95 15.95
CA ASP A 61 -17.38 18.23 16.66
C ASP A 61 -16.17 18.48 17.57
N ILE A 62 -15.01 18.75 16.95
CA ILE A 62 -13.70 18.88 17.61
C ILE A 62 -12.91 20.05 17.04
N HIS A 63 -11.91 20.52 17.80
CA HIS A 63 -11.00 21.60 17.38
C HIS A 63 -9.60 21.08 17.06
N PRO A 64 -8.83 21.77 16.19
CA PRO A 64 -7.43 21.43 15.93
C PRO A 64 -6.61 21.27 17.23
N GLY A 65 -5.83 20.19 17.31
CA GLY A 65 -5.05 19.86 18.51
C GLY A 65 -5.83 19.20 19.65
N TYR A 66 -7.05 18.67 19.41
CA TYR A 66 -7.76 17.90 20.44
C TYR A 66 -6.97 16.66 20.90
N LEU A 67 -6.40 15.90 19.95
CA LEU A 67 -5.78 14.60 20.23
C LEU A 67 -4.47 14.72 21.03
N THR A 68 -3.70 15.79 20.83
CA THR A 68 -2.43 16.02 21.57
C THR A 68 -2.64 16.24 23.07
N LYS A 69 -3.88 16.51 23.50
CA LYS A 69 -4.26 16.62 24.91
C LYS A 69 -4.68 15.28 25.52
N LEU A 70 -4.92 14.27 24.69
CA LEU A 70 -5.47 12.97 25.07
C LEU A 70 -4.41 11.86 25.01
N ILE A 71 -3.44 11.97 24.09
CA ILE A 71 -2.35 11.00 23.92
C ILE A 71 -1.10 11.42 24.71
N PRO A 72 -0.32 10.48 25.27
CA PRO A 72 0.98 10.76 25.86
C PRO A 72 1.92 11.55 24.94
N LYS A 73 2.82 12.34 25.53
CA LYS A 73 3.78 13.16 24.77
C LYS A 73 4.92 12.37 24.15
N GLU A 74 5.22 11.21 24.73
CA GLU A 74 6.33 10.34 24.32
C GLU A 74 5.75 8.94 24.07
N ALA A 75 6.37 8.20 23.15
CA ALA A 75 6.01 6.81 22.89
C ALA A 75 6.26 5.94 24.15
N PRO A 76 5.43 4.91 24.39
CA PRO A 76 5.65 4.00 25.49
C PRO A 76 6.94 3.20 25.29
N ASN A 77 7.69 2.95 26.38
CA ASN A 77 8.90 2.12 26.35
C ASN A 77 8.57 0.62 26.37
N GLU A 78 7.37 0.27 26.84
CA GLU A 78 6.88 -1.10 26.97
C GLU A 78 5.63 -1.29 26.11
N SER A 79 5.31 -2.52 25.72
CA SER A 79 4.12 -2.79 24.92
C SER A 79 2.84 -2.60 25.74
N GLU A 80 1.84 -2.00 25.11
CA GLU A 80 0.46 -1.93 25.62
C GLU A 80 -0.36 -3.10 25.07
N SER A 81 -1.42 -3.49 25.78
CA SER A 81 -2.28 -4.58 25.33
C SER A 81 -3.12 -4.19 24.12
N TRP A 82 -3.49 -5.17 23.29
CA TRP A 82 -4.37 -4.95 22.14
C TRP A 82 -5.70 -4.32 22.56
N GLU A 83 -6.26 -4.77 23.69
CA GLU A 83 -7.51 -4.27 24.25
C GLU A 83 -7.42 -2.79 24.66
N GLU A 84 -6.32 -2.36 25.25
CA GLU A 84 -6.07 -0.94 25.57
C GLU A 84 -6.00 -0.09 24.29
N ILE A 85 -5.26 -0.55 23.28
CA ILE A 85 -5.13 0.16 22.00
C ILE A 85 -6.50 0.29 21.30
N MET A 86 -7.28 -0.79 21.24
CA MET A 86 -8.61 -0.74 20.61
C MET A 86 -9.62 0.09 21.40
N ASN A 87 -9.50 0.12 22.73
CA ASN A 87 -10.29 1.03 23.56
C ASN A 87 -9.96 2.49 23.25
N ASP A 88 -8.70 2.82 23.01
CA ASP A 88 -8.28 4.16 22.61
C ASP A 88 -8.71 4.51 21.18
N VAL A 89 -8.72 3.54 20.26
CA VAL A 89 -9.29 3.74 18.92
C VAL A 89 -10.75 4.20 19.01
N GLU A 90 -11.59 3.53 19.80
CA GLU A 90 -12.99 3.92 19.93
C GLU A 90 -13.23 5.20 20.73
N ASN A 91 -12.47 5.41 21.82
CA ASN A 91 -12.73 6.54 22.71
C ASN A 91 -12.01 7.84 22.31
N LEU A 92 -10.85 7.74 21.66
CA LEU A 92 -9.99 8.88 21.36
C LEU A 92 -9.93 9.17 19.86
N ILE A 93 -9.89 8.15 19.00
CA ILE A 93 -9.72 8.32 17.55
C ILE A 93 -11.06 8.48 16.84
N MET A 94 -11.96 7.50 16.97
CA MET A 94 -13.24 7.48 16.26
C MET A 94 -14.11 8.75 16.44
N PRO A 95 -14.15 9.42 17.61
CA PRO A 95 -14.90 10.68 17.76
C PRO A 95 -14.36 11.83 16.91
N GLY A 96 -13.10 11.75 16.47
CA GLY A 96 -12.47 12.71 15.58
C GLY A 96 -12.37 12.27 14.12
N VAL A 97 -12.88 11.09 13.77
CA VAL A 97 -12.90 10.60 12.39
C VAL A 97 -14.03 11.29 11.63
N THR A 98 -13.71 11.84 10.46
CA THR A 98 -14.74 12.15 9.46
C THR A 98 -15.11 10.87 8.73
N HIS A 99 -16.36 10.43 8.82
CA HIS A 99 -16.78 9.13 8.29
C HIS A 99 -17.12 9.22 6.80
N TRP A 100 -16.11 9.13 5.94
CA TRP A 100 -16.23 9.23 4.48
C TRP A 100 -17.17 8.19 3.83
N GLN A 101 -17.34 7.02 4.47
CA GLN A 101 -18.23 5.96 3.99
C GLN A 101 -19.68 6.12 4.49
N HIS A 102 -19.99 7.15 5.28
CA HIS A 102 -21.33 7.37 5.79
C HIS A 102 -22.28 7.76 4.65
N PRO A 103 -23.52 7.24 4.59
CA PRO A 103 -24.50 7.57 3.53
C PRO A 103 -24.92 9.05 3.43
N HIS A 104 -24.50 9.89 4.37
CA HIS A 104 -24.79 11.32 4.42
C HIS A 104 -23.53 12.18 4.28
N PHE A 105 -22.40 11.57 3.94
CA PHE A 105 -21.19 12.29 3.56
C PHE A 105 -21.28 12.74 2.10
N HIS A 106 -21.35 14.06 1.88
CA HIS A 106 -21.53 14.66 0.55
C HIS A 106 -20.48 15.75 0.23
N ALA A 107 -19.37 15.77 0.97
CA ALA A 107 -18.24 16.66 0.67
C ALA A 107 -17.28 16.01 -0.34
N TYR A 108 -16.56 16.84 -1.11
CA TYR A 108 -15.54 16.41 -2.08
C TYR A 108 -16.06 15.39 -3.11
N PHE A 109 -15.26 14.37 -3.44
CA PHE A 109 -15.65 13.20 -4.21
C PHE A 109 -15.67 11.96 -3.31
N PRO A 110 -16.53 10.97 -3.61
CA PRO A 110 -16.58 9.73 -2.85
C PRO A 110 -15.24 8.99 -2.89
N CYS A 111 -14.85 8.39 -1.77
CA CYS A 111 -13.75 7.43 -1.71
C CYS A 111 -14.35 6.02 -1.78
N GLY A 112 -14.02 5.26 -2.83
CA GLY A 112 -14.53 3.90 -2.96
C GLY A 112 -13.86 2.96 -1.96
N CYS A 113 -14.65 2.25 -1.16
CA CYS A 113 -14.18 1.17 -0.30
C CYS A 113 -15.19 0.01 -0.37
N SER A 114 -14.68 -1.21 -0.51
CA SER A 114 -15.50 -2.42 -0.57
C SER A 114 -14.90 -3.52 0.30
N TYR A 115 -15.71 -4.48 0.74
CA TYR A 115 -15.18 -5.64 1.47
C TYR A 115 -14.14 -6.41 0.65
N SER A 116 -14.32 -6.50 -0.67
CA SER A 116 -13.36 -7.14 -1.57
C SER A 116 -12.02 -6.40 -1.61
N SER A 117 -12.02 -5.06 -1.63
CA SER A 117 -10.78 -4.28 -1.59
C SER A 117 -10.06 -4.41 -0.25
N ILE A 118 -10.80 -4.38 0.87
CA ILE A 118 -10.22 -4.59 2.20
C ILE A 118 -9.56 -5.98 2.30
N CYS A 119 -10.22 -7.04 1.84
CA CYS A 119 -9.64 -8.38 1.82
C CYS A 119 -8.40 -8.48 0.92
N ALA A 120 -8.41 -7.78 -0.22
CA ALA A 120 -7.26 -7.72 -1.13
C ALA A 120 -6.07 -7.01 -0.47
N ASP A 121 -6.29 -5.92 0.26
CA ASP A 121 -5.24 -5.21 0.99
C ASP A 121 -4.62 -6.09 2.09
N ILE A 122 -5.42 -6.84 2.83
CA ILE A 122 -4.91 -7.81 3.83
C ILE A 122 -3.98 -8.84 3.17
N LEU A 123 -4.35 -9.34 1.99
CA LEU A 123 -3.52 -10.28 1.24
C LEU A 123 -2.23 -9.61 0.72
N ALA A 124 -2.34 -8.39 0.17
CA ALA A 124 -1.21 -7.65 -0.35
C ALA A 124 -0.19 -7.33 0.75
N ASP A 125 -0.66 -6.86 1.91
CA ASP A 125 0.17 -6.59 3.10
C ASP A 125 0.83 -7.86 3.63
N GLY A 126 0.11 -8.99 3.63
CA GLY A 126 0.65 -10.29 4.05
C GLY A 126 1.75 -10.83 3.11
N ILE A 127 1.62 -10.59 1.79
CA ILE A 127 2.67 -10.94 0.81
C ILE A 127 3.87 -9.99 0.97
N SER A 128 3.63 -8.71 1.28
CA SER A 128 4.64 -7.69 1.58
C SER A 128 5.77 -7.61 0.55
N SER A 129 5.43 -7.78 -0.73
CA SER A 129 6.41 -7.81 -1.82
C SER A 129 6.70 -6.42 -2.40
N ILE A 130 7.91 -6.21 -2.89
CA ILE A 130 8.29 -4.99 -3.62
C ILE A 130 8.47 -5.33 -5.11
N GLY A 131 7.68 -4.68 -5.97
CA GLY A 131 7.63 -4.94 -7.42
C GLY A 131 8.32 -3.89 -8.28
N PHE A 132 9.54 -3.44 -7.93
CA PHE A 132 10.25 -2.39 -8.70
C PHE A 132 10.82 -2.89 -10.04
N THR A 133 10.94 -4.21 -10.20
CA THR A 133 11.23 -4.89 -11.47
C THR A 133 10.38 -6.14 -11.59
N TRP A 134 10.23 -6.64 -12.83
CA TRP A 134 9.58 -7.93 -13.07
C TRP A 134 10.23 -9.05 -12.25
N VAL A 135 11.56 -9.13 -12.18
CA VAL A 135 12.26 -10.20 -11.42
C VAL A 135 12.00 -10.11 -9.91
N SER A 136 11.80 -8.90 -9.37
CA SER A 136 11.53 -8.73 -7.92
C SER A 136 10.17 -9.24 -7.50
N ASN A 137 9.15 -9.15 -8.36
CA ASN A 137 7.87 -9.83 -8.20
C ASN A 137 7.14 -9.98 -9.55
N PRO A 138 7.31 -11.11 -10.24
CA PRO A 138 6.69 -11.34 -11.54
C PRO A 138 5.17 -11.26 -11.48
N ALA A 139 4.56 -11.87 -10.46
CA ALA A 139 3.12 -11.93 -10.32
C ALA A 139 2.50 -10.53 -10.17
N CYS A 140 3.16 -9.63 -9.43
CA CYS A 140 2.72 -8.24 -9.28
C CYS A 140 2.70 -7.51 -10.64
N THR A 141 3.80 -7.60 -11.40
CA THR A 141 3.90 -6.93 -12.70
C THR A 141 2.90 -7.50 -13.72
N GLU A 142 2.82 -8.83 -13.84
CA GLU A 142 1.94 -9.50 -14.80
C GLU A 142 0.47 -9.25 -14.49
N LEU A 143 0.09 -9.29 -13.21
CA LEU A 143 -1.30 -9.05 -12.81
C LEU A 143 -1.71 -7.59 -13.04
N GLU A 144 -0.84 -6.63 -12.76
CA GLU A 144 -1.11 -5.21 -13.04
C GLU A 144 -1.37 -4.97 -14.53
N VAL A 145 -0.54 -5.56 -15.40
CA VAL A 145 -0.71 -5.50 -16.86
C VAL A 145 -2.11 -5.95 -17.26
N ILE A 146 -2.52 -7.14 -16.81
CA ILE A 146 -3.83 -7.72 -17.15
C ILE A 146 -4.98 -6.85 -16.62
N MET A 147 -4.89 -6.41 -15.38
CA MET A 147 -5.96 -5.66 -14.71
C MET A 147 -6.17 -4.27 -15.32
N ILE A 148 -5.09 -3.58 -15.70
CA ILE A 148 -5.17 -2.30 -16.41
C ILE A 148 -5.77 -2.47 -17.80
N ASP A 149 -5.40 -3.53 -18.51
CA ASP A 149 -6.00 -3.87 -19.81
C ASP A 149 -7.51 -4.13 -19.68
N TRP A 150 -7.93 -4.85 -18.64
CA TRP A 150 -9.34 -5.06 -18.33
C TRP A 150 -10.05 -3.74 -18.03
N MET A 151 -9.45 -2.89 -17.20
CA MET A 151 -10.01 -1.57 -16.87
C MET A 151 -10.19 -0.72 -18.13
N ALA A 152 -9.16 -0.62 -18.98
CA ALA A 152 -9.20 0.13 -20.24
C ALA A 152 -10.32 -0.35 -21.16
N LYS A 153 -10.54 -1.67 -21.24
CA LYS A 153 -11.65 -2.28 -22.01
C LYS A 153 -13.01 -1.94 -21.39
N ILE A 154 -13.16 -2.00 -20.06
CA ILE A 154 -14.41 -1.68 -19.34
C ILE A 154 -14.86 -0.24 -19.61
N ILE A 155 -13.92 0.72 -19.61
CA ILE A 155 -14.22 2.14 -19.86
C ILE A 155 -14.21 2.51 -21.35
N GLY A 156 -13.99 1.55 -22.24
CA GLY A 156 -14.06 1.75 -23.70
C GLY A 156 -12.91 2.56 -24.30
N LEU A 157 -11.71 2.48 -23.73
CA LEU A 157 -10.54 3.13 -24.33
C LEU A 157 -10.12 2.46 -25.65
N PRO A 158 -9.60 3.23 -26.62
CA PRO A 158 -9.02 2.69 -27.85
C PRO A 158 -7.89 1.67 -27.60
N GLU A 159 -7.70 0.74 -28.54
CA GLU A 159 -6.70 -0.33 -28.43
C GLU A 159 -5.27 0.16 -28.22
N HIS A 160 -4.92 1.37 -28.66
CA HIS A 160 -3.58 1.94 -28.45
C HIS A 160 -3.29 2.35 -26.99
N PHE A 161 -4.26 2.22 -26.08
CA PHE A 161 -4.04 2.32 -24.63
C PHE A 161 -3.82 0.95 -23.96
N LEU A 162 -4.11 -0.15 -24.65
CA LEU A 162 -3.83 -1.49 -24.17
C LEU A 162 -2.34 -1.78 -24.25
N PHE A 163 -1.86 -2.71 -23.42
CA PHE A 163 -0.45 -3.10 -23.42
C PHE A 163 -0.01 -3.65 -24.78
N GLY A 164 1.09 -3.09 -25.29
CA GLY A 164 1.71 -3.43 -26.56
C GLY A 164 3.17 -2.96 -26.60
N GLU A 165 3.77 -2.88 -27.78
CA GLU A 165 5.19 -2.51 -27.91
C GLU A 165 5.51 -1.11 -27.37
N ASN A 166 4.58 -0.15 -27.54
CA ASN A 166 4.77 1.26 -27.15
C ASN A 166 3.56 1.85 -26.40
N SER A 167 2.74 1.00 -25.81
CA SER A 167 1.48 1.36 -25.15
C SER A 167 1.26 0.54 -23.89
N GLY A 168 0.41 1.06 -23.00
CA GLY A 168 0.03 0.42 -21.75
C GLY A 168 -0.42 1.45 -20.71
N GLY A 169 -0.57 0.98 -19.48
CA GLY A 169 -0.88 1.83 -18.33
C GLY A 169 -0.15 1.36 -17.08
N VAL A 170 -0.34 2.07 -15.97
CA VAL A 170 0.32 1.76 -14.69
C VAL A 170 -0.54 2.29 -13.56
N ILE A 171 -0.61 1.56 -12.45
CA ILE A 171 -1.29 2.00 -11.22
C ILE A 171 -0.38 3.00 -10.51
N GLN A 172 -0.93 4.14 -10.10
CA GLN A 172 -0.20 5.22 -9.42
C GLN A 172 -0.94 5.62 -8.14
N GLY A 173 -0.24 6.28 -7.21
CA GLY A 173 -0.80 6.67 -5.91
C GLY A 173 -1.83 7.80 -6.01
N SER A 174 -1.69 8.70 -6.99
CA SER A 174 -2.65 9.78 -7.19
C SER A 174 -2.71 10.28 -8.64
N CYS A 175 -3.82 10.96 -8.98
CA CYS A 175 -3.96 11.66 -10.26
C CYS A 175 -2.91 12.77 -10.45
N SER A 176 -2.47 13.41 -9.36
CA SER A 176 -1.44 14.46 -9.40
C SER A 176 -0.08 13.89 -9.83
N GLU A 177 0.30 12.72 -9.30
CA GLU A 177 1.51 12.01 -9.69
C GLU A 177 1.46 11.58 -11.15
N SER A 178 0.35 10.96 -11.59
CA SER A 178 0.17 10.58 -12.99
C SER A 178 0.26 11.78 -13.94
N THR A 179 -0.34 12.91 -13.56
CA THR A 179 -0.28 14.16 -14.35
C THR A 179 1.15 14.70 -14.41
N LEU A 180 1.88 14.68 -13.30
CA LEU A 180 3.28 15.10 -13.26
C LEU A 180 4.15 14.22 -14.17
N VAL A 181 3.99 12.89 -14.11
CA VAL A 181 4.73 11.95 -14.97
C VAL A 181 4.44 12.22 -16.45
N ALA A 182 3.17 12.42 -16.81
CA ALA A 182 2.77 12.75 -18.17
C ALA A 182 3.39 14.08 -18.64
N LEU A 183 3.40 15.11 -17.78
CA LEU A 183 4.01 16.40 -18.08
C LEU A 183 5.53 16.29 -18.28
N LEU A 184 6.22 15.51 -17.45
CA LEU A 184 7.65 15.27 -17.58
C LEU A 184 7.98 14.53 -18.89
N ALA A 185 7.17 13.54 -19.27
CA ALA A 185 7.31 12.85 -20.54
C ALA A 185 7.11 13.80 -21.73
N ALA A 186 6.05 14.63 -21.70
CA ALA A 186 5.77 15.62 -22.73
C ALA A 186 6.89 16.67 -22.85
N ARG A 187 7.38 17.20 -21.73
CA ARG A 187 8.52 18.13 -21.69
C ARG A 187 9.76 17.51 -22.32
N ASN A 188 10.12 16.29 -21.93
CA ASN A 188 11.30 15.61 -22.47
C ASN A 188 11.16 15.34 -23.97
N LYS A 189 9.94 15.05 -24.47
CA LYS A 189 9.67 14.93 -25.90
C LYS A 189 9.85 16.27 -26.63
N ALA A 190 9.33 17.37 -26.07
CA ALA A 190 9.46 18.70 -26.64
C ALA A 190 10.93 19.16 -26.73
N ILE A 191 11.73 18.92 -25.70
CA ILE A 191 13.18 19.21 -25.70
C ILE A 191 13.88 18.47 -26.85
N LYS A 192 13.62 17.17 -27.00
CA LYS A 192 14.21 16.37 -28.09
C LYS A 192 13.81 16.90 -29.47
N GLN A 193 12.56 17.32 -29.64
CA GLN A 193 12.07 17.92 -30.89
C GLN A 193 12.77 19.26 -31.17
N TYR A 194 12.92 20.11 -30.15
CA TYR A 194 13.60 21.40 -30.27
C TYR A 194 15.07 21.24 -30.67
N GLN A 195 15.79 20.34 -30.01
CA GLN A 195 17.19 20.02 -30.33
C GLN A 195 17.34 19.41 -31.73
N SER A 196 16.36 18.62 -32.18
CA SER A 196 16.37 18.09 -33.56
C SER A 196 16.22 19.20 -34.60
N ALA A 197 15.46 20.25 -34.30
CA ALA A 197 15.32 21.44 -35.15
C ALA A 197 16.49 22.42 -35.01
N HIS A 198 17.19 22.43 -33.87
CA HIS A 198 18.32 23.30 -33.57
C HIS A 198 19.54 22.49 -33.07
N PRO A 199 20.32 21.87 -33.98
CA PRO A 199 21.35 20.89 -33.61
C PRO A 199 22.48 21.42 -32.71
N ASN A 200 22.68 22.74 -32.67
CA ASN A 200 23.71 23.38 -31.85
C ASN A 200 23.20 23.83 -30.47
N THR A 201 21.91 23.66 -30.19
CA THR A 201 21.29 24.08 -28.93
C THR A 201 21.55 23.06 -27.82
N THR A 202 22.06 23.55 -26.70
CA THR A 202 22.24 22.77 -25.46
C THR A 202 20.91 22.41 -24.81
N THR A 203 20.90 21.41 -23.92
CA THR A 203 19.69 21.08 -23.13
C THR A 203 19.24 22.25 -22.25
N TYR A 204 20.17 23.08 -21.77
CA TYR A 204 19.85 24.26 -20.97
C TYR A 204 19.07 25.29 -21.77
N GLU A 205 19.55 25.61 -22.98
CA GLU A 205 18.86 26.54 -23.91
C GLU A 205 17.51 25.98 -24.41
N ALA A 206 17.36 24.65 -24.47
CA ALA A 206 16.08 24.02 -24.80
C ALA A 206 15.08 23.97 -23.62
N LEU A 207 15.56 24.19 -22.38
CA LEU A 207 14.77 24.22 -21.15
C LEU A 207 14.36 25.64 -20.74
N SER A 208 15.12 26.65 -21.15
CA SER A 208 14.94 28.07 -20.84
C SER A 208 13.95 28.74 -21.79
#